data_AF-A0A8S3X3M1-F1
#
_entry.id   AF-A0A8S3X3M1-F1
#
_cell.length_a   1.000
_cell.length_b   1.000
_cell.length_c   1.000
_cell.angle_alpha   90.00
_cell.angle_beta   90.00
_cell.angle_gamma   90.00
#
_symmetry.space_group_name_H-M   'P 1'
#
loop_
_entity.id
_entity.type
_entity.pdbx_description
1 polymer ?
#
loop_
_entity_poly.entity_id
_entity_poly.type
_entity_poly.pdbx_seq_one_letter_code
_entity_poly.pdbx_strand_id
1 'polypeptide(L)'
;MLVCNKNLEEIDTRVTKLENRMEELSERDQDLLANDLEISGLPEQKGEVAINTVILCARKLGLDIDHREIVHAERVGILRKSIDDINSSQEEVRLGPRRIMVRMSRRALREEFLRSARVRRTVTTE
;
A
#
# COMPACT_ATOMS: atom_id res chain seq x y z
N MET A 1 50.78 -11.31 -15.64
CA MET A 1 50.31 -9.97 -15.20
C MET A 1 49.20 -9.40 -16.08
N LEU A 2 49.26 -9.48 -17.41
CA LEU A 2 48.24 -8.91 -18.32
C LEU A 2 46.82 -9.49 -18.20
N VAL A 3 46.67 -10.76 -17.78
CA VAL A 3 45.36 -11.40 -17.64
C VAL A 3 44.59 -10.89 -16.42
N CYS A 4 45.27 -10.57 -15.31
CA CYS A 4 44.62 -10.05 -14.10
C CYS A 4 44.04 -8.64 -14.31
N ASN A 5 44.69 -7.78 -15.09
CA ASN A 5 44.19 -6.43 -15.38
C ASN A 5 42.93 -6.45 -16.25
N LYS A 6 42.86 -7.34 -17.25
CA LYS A 6 41.65 -7.50 -18.06
C LYS A 6 40.46 -8.00 -17.23
N ASN A 7 40.70 -8.92 -16.31
CA ASN A 7 39.66 -9.43 -15.42
C ASN A 7 39.18 -8.35 -14.42
N LEU A 8 40.06 -7.45 -13.97
CA LEU A 8 39.69 -6.33 -13.10
C LEU A 8 38.78 -5.33 -13.83
N GLU A 9 39.14 -4.93 -15.04
CA GLU A 9 38.30 -4.04 -15.87
C GLU A 9 36.94 -4.70 -16.21
N GLU A 10 36.93 -6.01 -16.46
CA GLU A 10 35.69 -6.76 -16.68
C GLU A 10 34.80 -6.83 -15.42
N ILE A 11 35.39 -6.90 -14.23
CA ILE A 11 34.65 -6.86 -12.97
C ILE A 11 34.05 -5.46 -12.75
N ASP A 12 34.82 -4.39 -12.97
CA ASP A 12 34.34 -3.01 -12.77
C ASP A 12 33.19 -2.66 -13.73
N THR A 13 33.28 -3.10 -15.00
CA THR A 13 32.19 -2.93 -15.96
C THR A 13 30.95 -3.74 -15.61
N ARG A 14 31.10 -4.90 -14.97
CA ARG A 14 29.96 -5.70 -14.48
C ARG A 14 29.33 -5.08 -13.25
N VAL A 15 30.12 -4.52 -12.34
CA VAL A 15 29.62 -3.83 -11.13
C VAL A 15 28.79 -2.61 -11.53
N THR A 16 29.34 -1.73 -12.38
CA THR A 16 28.61 -0.56 -12.89
C THR A 16 27.33 -0.93 -13.63
N LYS A 17 27.33 -2.02 -14.40
CA LYS A 17 26.12 -2.53 -15.07
C LYS A 17 25.06 -3.04 -14.08
N LEU A 18 25.48 -3.65 -12.97
CA LEU A 18 24.57 -4.07 -11.92
C LEU A 18 23.99 -2.87 -11.18
N GLU A 19 24.82 -1.88 -10.85
CA GLU A 19 24.40 -0.64 -10.20
C GLU A 19 23.32 0.08 -11.03
N ASN A 20 23.57 0.31 -12.32
CA ASN A 20 22.60 0.93 -13.22
C ASN A 20 21.28 0.14 -13.28
N ARG A 21 21.37 -1.19 -13.29
CA ARG A 21 20.18 -2.04 -13.33
C ARG A 21 19.40 -2.02 -12.01
N MET A 22 20.09 -1.90 -10.88
CA MET A 22 19.46 -1.75 -9.57
C MET A 22 18.76 -0.40 -9.45
N GLU A 23 19.37 0.67 -9.94
CA GLU A 23 18.76 2.00 -9.99
C GLU A 23 17.49 1.99 -10.85
N GLU A 24 17.57 1.43 -12.06
CA GLU A 24 16.43 1.27 -12.95
C GLU A 24 15.27 0.45 -12.35
N LEU A 25 15.57 -0.56 -11.53
CA LEU A 25 14.55 -1.34 -10.84
C LEU A 25 13.91 -0.52 -9.72
N SER A 26 14.72 0.19 -8.94
CA SER A 26 14.27 1.07 -7.87
C SER A 26 13.35 2.17 -8.39
N GLU A 27 13.70 2.81 -9.51
CA GLU A 27 12.85 3.84 -10.13
C GLU A 27 11.49 3.27 -10.57
N ARG A 28 11.48 2.11 -11.25
CA ARG A 28 10.24 1.46 -11.67
C ARG A 28 9.37 1.04 -10.48
N ASP A 29 9.98 0.51 -9.42
CA ASP A 29 9.27 0.13 -8.21
C ASP A 29 8.65 1.35 -7.51
N GLN A 30 9.38 2.46 -7.43
CA GLN A 30 8.85 3.73 -6.90
C GLN A 30 7.68 4.25 -7.72
N ASP A 31 7.76 4.17 -9.05
CA ASP A 31 6.67 4.58 -9.94
C ASP A 31 5.40 3.72 -9.76
N LEU A 32 5.56 2.41 -9.54
CA LEU A 32 4.45 1.51 -9.25
C LEU A 32 3.80 1.83 -7.89
N LEU A 33 4.61 2.07 -6.86
CA LEU A 33 4.15 2.44 -5.53
C LEU A 33 3.51 3.83 -5.47
N ALA A 34 3.80 4.71 -6.43
CA ALA A 34 3.23 6.06 -6.47
C ALA A 34 1.70 6.07 -6.63
N ASN A 35 1.09 4.95 -7.06
CA ASN A 35 -0.35 4.80 -7.20
C ASN A 35 -1.03 4.12 -5.98
N ASP A 36 -0.24 3.60 -5.05
CA ASP A 36 -0.75 2.81 -3.93
C ASP A 36 -1.06 3.71 -2.71
N LEU A 37 -2.15 3.38 -2.02
CA LEU A 37 -2.68 4.04 -0.83
C LEU A 37 -2.96 3.00 0.24
N GLU A 38 -2.62 3.32 1.49
CA GLU A 38 -2.95 2.51 2.66
C GLU A 38 -4.02 3.22 3.49
N ILE A 39 -5.09 2.49 3.86
CA ILE A 39 -6.12 2.95 4.77
C ILE A 39 -6.16 2.04 6.00
N SER A 40 -5.84 2.60 7.16
CA SER A 40 -5.83 1.89 8.45
C SER A 40 -6.99 2.30 9.35
N GLY A 41 -7.34 1.47 10.33
CA GLY A 41 -8.30 1.85 11.38
C GLY A 41 -9.77 1.65 11.03
N LEU A 42 -10.09 1.01 9.90
CA LEU A 42 -11.47 0.72 9.50
C LEU A 42 -11.94 -0.60 10.11
N PRO A 43 -13.11 -0.67 10.76
CA PRO A 43 -13.64 -1.92 11.32
C PRO A 43 -13.83 -2.96 10.21
N GLU A 44 -13.65 -4.24 10.55
CA GLU A 44 -13.82 -5.36 9.62
C GLU A 44 -15.21 -5.96 9.76
N GLN A 45 -15.90 -6.20 8.64
CA GLN A 45 -17.17 -6.93 8.62
C GLN A 45 -17.05 -8.22 7.82
N LYS A 46 -17.76 -9.27 8.27
CA LYS A 46 -17.78 -10.55 7.56
C LYS A 46 -18.49 -10.38 6.21
N GLY A 47 -17.82 -10.75 5.13
CA GLY A 47 -18.34 -10.60 3.77
C GLY A 47 -18.19 -9.19 3.18
N GLU A 48 -17.35 -8.34 3.78
CA GLU A 48 -17.08 -7.01 3.23
C GLU A 48 -16.38 -7.08 1.86
N VAL A 49 -16.71 -6.13 0.99
CA VAL A 49 -15.99 -5.86 -0.25
C VAL A 49 -15.15 -4.62 -0.04
N ALA A 50 -13.82 -4.76 0.00
CA ALA A 50 -12.90 -3.67 0.35
C ALA A 50 -13.07 -2.43 -0.55
N ILE A 51 -13.36 -2.62 -1.84
CA ILE A 51 -13.60 -1.54 -2.80
C ILE A 51 -14.76 -0.63 -2.35
N ASN A 52 -15.87 -1.21 -1.86
CA ASN A 52 -17.03 -0.45 -1.40
C ASN A 52 -16.67 0.41 -0.17
N THR A 53 -15.88 -0.15 0.74
CA THR A 53 -15.41 0.57 1.93
C THR A 53 -14.55 1.77 1.56
N VAL A 54 -13.65 1.61 0.58
CA VAL A 54 -12.80 2.70 0.07
C VAL A 54 -13.65 3.82 -0.56
N ILE A 55 -14.65 3.47 -1.37
CA ILE A 55 -15.55 4.45 -2.00
C ILE A 55 -16.36 5.20 -0.93
N LEU A 56 -16.85 4.51 0.09
CA LEU A 56 -17.55 5.14 1.21
C LEU A 56 -16.63 6.13 1.96
N CYS A 57 -15.38 5.73 2.21
CA CYS A 57 -14.37 6.62 2.80
C CYS A 57 -14.10 7.83 1.91
N ALA A 58 -13.95 7.65 0.59
CA ALA A 58 -13.76 8.74 -0.36
C ALA A 58 -14.91 9.74 -0.30
N ARG A 59 -16.16 9.26 -0.29
CA ARG A 59 -17.37 10.09 -0.19
C ARG A 59 -17.41 10.88 1.12
N LYS A 60 -17.04 10.27 2.25
CA LYS A 60 -16.91 10.99 3.53
C LYS A 60 -15.82 12.07 3.48
N LEU A 61 -14.73 11.84 2.74
CA LEU A 61 -13.69 12.84 2.47
C LEU A 61 -14.11 13.91 1.45
N GLY A 62 -15.29 13.78 0.82
CA GLY A 62 -15.81 14.72 -0.16
C GLY A 62 -15.32 14.48 -1.58
N LEU A 63 -14.86 13.27 -1.88
CA LEU A 63 -14.44 12.84 -3.21
C LEU A 63 -15.47 11.88 -3.77
N ASP A 64 -15.84 12.09 -5.02
CA ASP A 64 -16.67 11.14 -5.76
C ASP A 64 -15.75 10.29 -6.63
N ILE A 65 -15.51 9.05 -6.18
CA ILE A 65 -14.63 8.08 -6.84
C ILE A 65 -15.50 6.94 -7.36
N ASP A 66 -15.28 6.58 -8.62
CA ASP A 66 -15.98 5.45 -9.24
C ASP A 66 -15.20 4.14 -9.05
N HIS A 67 -15.90 3.01 -9.14
CA HIS A 67 -15.31 1.67 -9.07
C HIS A 67 -14.18 1.46 -10.09
N ARG A 68 -14.29 2.06 -11.28
CA ARG A 68 -13.30 1.95 -12.36
C ARG A 68 -11.98 2.62 -12.05
N GLU A 69 -11.97 3.54 -11.09
CA GLU A 69 -10.78 4.28 -10.69
C GLU A 69 -9.94 3.49 -9.69
N ILE A 70 -10.47 2.42 -9.12
CA ILE A 70 -9.78 1.51 -8.21
C ILE A 70 -9.38 0.26 -8.98
N VAL A 71 -8.07 0.02 -9.11
CA VAL A 71 -7.53 -1.16 -9.80
C VAL A 71 -7.61 -2.39 -8.91
N HIS A 72 -7.23 -2.22 -7.64
CA HIS A 72 -7.21 -3.30 -6.65
C HIS A 72 -7.46 -2.74 -5.26
N ALA A 73 -8.21 -3.47 -4.42
CA ALA A 73 -8.33 -3.17 -3.01
C ALA A 73 -8.50 -4.44 -2.20
N GLU A 74 -7.66 -4.63 -1.18
CA GLU A 74 -7.72 -5.81 -0.32
C GLU A 74 -7.32 -5.48 1.12
N ARG A 75 -7.85 -6.27 2.07
CA ARG A 75 -7.38 -6.26 3.46
C ARG A 75 -6.07 -7.02 3.54
N VAL A 76 -5.01 -6.33 3.97
CA VAL A 76 -3.67 -6.92 4.10
C VAL A 76 -3.39 -7.27 5.56
N GLY A 77 -2.88 -8.48 5.75
CA GLY A 77 -2.49 -9.02 7.06
C GLY A 77 -3.26 -10.29 7.42
N ILE A 78 -2.79 -10.92 8.50
CA ILE A 78 -3.37 -12.16 9.04
C ILE A 78 -4.82 -11.90 9.43
N LEU A 79 -5.75 -12.68 8.86
CA LEU A 79 -7.16 -12.68 9.26
C LEU A 79 -7.23 -12.94 10.75
N ARG A 80 -7.56 -11.92 11.53
CA ARG A 80 -7.74 -12.06 12.97
C ARG A 80 -9.15 -12.58 13.20
N LYS A 81 -9.29 -13.70 13.92
CA LYS A 81 -10.59 -14.12 14.40
C LYS A 81 -11.16 -13.01 15.26
N SER A 82 -12.45 -12.71 15.08
CA SER A 82 -13.17 -11.75 15.90
C SER A 82 -12.97 -12.08 17.37
N ILE A 83 -12.91 -11.03 18.20
CA ILE A 83 -12.81 -11.11 19.67
C ILE A 83 -13.86 -12.07 20.26
N ASP A 84 -14.98 -12.29 19.57
CA ASP A 84 -16.03 -13.26 19.95
C ASP A 84 -15.54 -14.72 20.06
N ASP A 85 -14.41 -15.10 19.45
CA ASP A 85 -13.81 -16.43 19.55
C ASP A 85 -12.77 -16.56 20.68
N ILE A 86 -12.44 -15.47 21.39
CA ILE A 86 -11.32 -15.37 22.35
C ILE A 86 -11.84 -15.35 23.79
N ASN A 87 -12.54 -16.40 24.21
CA ASN A 87 -12.79 -16.68 25.64
C ASN A 87 -11.65 -17.45 26.32
N SER A 88 -10.45 -17.45 25.74
CA SER A 88 -9.31 -18.16 26.32
C SER A 88 -8.00 -17.45 26.02
N SER A 89 -7.20 -17.28 27.07
CA SER A 89 -5.85 -16.70 27.14
C SER A 89 -5.73 -15.17 27.09
N GLN A 90 -5.48 -14.65 28.28
CA GLN A 90 -5.03 -13.32 28.64
C GLN A 90 -3.70 -12.98 27.94
N GLU A 91 -3.74 -12.44 26.73
CA GLU A 91 -2.65 -11.63 26.19
C GLU A 91 -3.22 -10.71 25.11
N GLU A 92 -3.86 -9.63 25.57
CA GLU A 92 -4.40 -8.56 24.73
C GLU A 92 -3.27 -7.80 24.04
N VAL A 93 -2.66 -8.41 23.03
CA VAL A 93 -2.03 -7.62 21.98
C VAL A 93 -3.18 -6.85 21.35
N ARG A 94 -3.17 -5.52 21.53
CA ARG A 94 -4.12 -4.57 20.92
C ARG A 94 -4.01 -4.62 19.40
N LEU A 95 -4.50 -5.68 18.80
CA LEU A 95 -4.39 -5.94 17.39
C LEU A 95 -5.55 -5.21 16.70
N GLY A 96 -5.31 -3.94 16.36
CA GLY A 96 -6.26 -3.12 15.60
C GLY A 96 -6.65 -3.76 14.25
N PRO A 97 -7.72 -3.24 13.62
CA PRO A 97 -8.24 -3.79 12.37
C PRO A 97 -7.16 -3.79 11.27
N ARG A 98 -7.24 -4.76 10.35
CA ARG A 98 -6.33 -4.87 9.21
C ARG A 98 -6.45 -3.64 8.32
N ARG A 99 -5.31 -3.21 7.80
CA ARG A 99 -5.22 -2.16 6.79
C ARG A 99 -5.83 -2.62 5.47
N ILE A 100 -6.39 -1.69 4.71
CA ILE A 100 -6.74 -1.88 3.30
C ILE A 100 -5.61 -1.30 2.46
N MET A 101 -5.03 -2.11 1.59
CA MET A 101 -4.14 -1.62 0.53
C MET A 101 -4.99 -1.39 -0.71
N VAL A 102 -4.85 -0.21 -1.31
CA VAL A 102 -5.61 0.22 -2.47
C VAL A 102 -4.65 0.67 -3.55
N ARG A 103 -4.81 0.13 -4.77
CA ARG A 103 -4.15 0.63 -5.97
C ARG A 103 -5.11 1.49 -6.76
N MET A 104 -4.79 2.76 -6.88
CA MET A 104 -5.55 3.70 -7.71
C MET A 104 -5.12 3.60 -9.17
N SER A 105 -6.03 3.89 -10.10
CA SER A 105 -5.74 3.89 -11.53
C SER A 105 -4.86 5.07 -11.94
N ARG A 106 -4.88 6.16 -11.17
CA ARG A 106 -4.16 7.40 -11.45
C ARG A 106 -3.53 7.96 -10.19
N ARG A 107 -2.26 8.38 -10.29
CA ARG A 107 -1.54 9.09 -9.22
C ARG A 107 -2.25 10.36 -8.77
N ALA A 108 -2.85 11.12 -9.70
CA ALA A 108 -3.54 12.37 -9.38
C ALA A 108 -4.71 12.16 -8.40
N LEU A 109 -5.50 11.09 -8.59
CA LEU A 109 -6.60 10.74 -7.69
C LEU A 109 -6.10 10.35 -6.29
N ARG A 110 -4.99 9.61 -6.23
CA ARG A 110 -4.34 9.28 -4.96
C ARG A 110 -3.89 10.54 -4.21
N GLU A 111 -3.25 11.48 -4.91
CA GLU A 111 -2.80 12.74 -4.32
C GLU A 111 -3.96 13.60 -3.84
N GLU A 112 -5.05 13.64 -4.60
CA GLU A 112 -6.29 14.31 -4.20
C GLU A 112 -6.93 13.65 -2.96
N PHE A 113 -6.96 12.31 -2.91
CA PHE A 113 -7.39 11.55 -1.75
C PHE A 113 -6.61 11.93 -0.50
N LEU A 114 -5.28 11.93 -0.59
CA LEU A 114 -4.40 12.31 0.52
C LEU A 114 -4.56 13.78 0.92
N ARG A 115 -4.78 14.68 -0.05
CA ARG A 115 -5.01 16.10 0.22
C ARG A 115 -6.32 16.30 0.98
N SER A 116 -7.42 15.70 0.52
CA SER A 116 -8.71 15.78 1.19
C SER A 116 -8.67 15.15 2.59
N ALA A 117 -7.99 14.02 2.75
CA ALA A 117 -7.77 13.39 4.06
C ALA A 117 -6.99 14.31 5.02
N ARG A 118 -5.97 15.02 4.53
CA ARG A 118 -5.20 15.99 5.34
C ARG A 118 -6.04 17.18 5.77
N VAL A 119 -6.86 17.72 4.86
CA VAL A 119 -7.75 18.85 5.16
C VAL A 119 -8.81 18.44 6.19
N ARG A 120 -9.32 17.20 6.09
CA ARG A 120 -10.42 16.69 6.91
C ARG A 120 -9.95 15.67 7.95
N ARG A 121 -8.87 15.98 8.66
CA ARG A 121 -8.18 15.09 9.62
C ARG A 121 -9.09 14.56 10.75
N THR A 122 -10.18 15.25 11.06
CA THR A 122 -11.12 14.92 12.15
C THR A 122 -12.32 14.09 11.71
N VAL A 123 -12.39 13.65 10.46
CA VAL A 123 -13.53 12.85 9.98
C VAL A 123 -13.47 11.44 10.59
N THR A 124 -14.45 11.15 11.43
CA THR A 124 -14.69 9.81 11.97
C THR A 124 -15.75 9.10 11.12
N THR A 125 -15.56 7.79 10.95
CA THR A 125 -16.56 6.93 10.33
C THR A 125 -17.28 6.19 11.45
N GLU A 126 -18.22 6.86 12.11
CA GLU A 126 -19.29 6.18 12.85
C GLU A 126 -20.32 5.61 11.86
#